data_AF-A0A1Y2T9E4-F1
#
_entry.id   AF-A0A1Y2T9E4-F1
#
_cell.length_a   1.000
_cell.length_b   1.000
_cell.length_c   1.000
_cell.angle_alpha   90.00
_cell.angle_beta   90.00
_cell.angle_gamma   90.00
#
_symmetry.space_group_name_H-M   'P 1'
#
loop_
_entity.id
_entity.type
_entity.pdbx_description
1 polymer ?
#
loop_
_entity_poly.entity_id
_entity_poly.type
_entity_poly.pdbx_seq_one_letter_code
_entity_poly.pdbx_strand_id
1 'polypeptide(L)'
;WTAKANFDGLAGVGEQMSALSALQYTLVKKQATKVPVTADTGGTSIGNPDAGRPMESYMPVTTEITIGEKVAAGFVTTAIAFSVLGASFFVMKE
;
A
#
# COMPACT_ATOMS: atom_id res chain seq x y z
N TRP A 1 15.99 -26.38 -37.83
CA TRP A 1 15.94 -25.78 -39.17
C TRP A 1 15.64 -26.79 -40.29
N THR A 2 16.09 -28.05 -40.23
CA THR A 2 15.84 -29.06 -41.30
C THR A 2 14.71 -30.08 -41.01
N ALA A 3 13.95 -29.93 -39.93
CA ALA A 3 12.72 -30.72 -39.74
C ALA A 3 11.56 -30.00 -40.42
N LYS A 4 11.09 -30.59 -41.53
CA LYS A 4 9.95 -30.15 -42.35
C LYS A 4 8.79 -29.62 -41.49
N ALA A 5 8.40 -28.37 -41.74
CA ALA A 5 7.05 -27.77 -41.60
C ALA A 5 6.05 -28.44 -40.63
N ASN A 6 6.44 -28.74 -39.40
CA ASN A 6 5.49 -29.10 -38.34
C ASN A 6 5.06 -27.79 -37.69
N PHE A 7 3.77 -27.47 -37.80
CA PHE A 7 3.17 -26.36 -37.08
C PHE A 7 3.31 -26.63 -35.58
N ASP A 8 3.87 -25.69 -34.84
CA ASP A 8 4.16 -25.80 -33.40
C ASP A 8 2.93 -25.64 -32.51
N GLY A 9 1.74 -25.50 -33.11
CA GLY A 9 0.47 -25.38 -32.40
C GLY A 9 0.18 -23.96 -31.90
N LEU A 10 1.05 -22.99 -32.19
CA LEU A 10 0.94 -21.62 -31.69
C LEU A 10 0.63 -20.64 -32.82
N ALA A 11 -0.19 -19.63 -32.53
CA ALA A 11 -0.53 -18.59 -33.51
C ALA A 11 0.63 -17.63 -33.83
N GLY A 12 1.76 -17.74 -33.14
CA GLY A 12 2.97 -16.96 -33.44
C GLY A 12 2.99 -15.52 -32.93
N VAL A 13 2.05 -15.11 -32.05
CA VAL A 13 1.94 -13.71 -31.58
C VAL A 13 3.17 -13.27 -30.79
N GLY A 14 3.74 -14.17 -29.98
CA GLY A 14 4.95 -13.88 -29.20
C GLY A 14 6.18 -13.71 -30.09
N GLU A 15 6.30 -14.54 -31.11
CA GLU A 15 7.36 -14.53 -32.12
C GLU A 15 7.28 -13.26 -32.97
N GLN A 16 6.07 -12.88 -33.40
CA GLN A 16 5.82 -11.62 -34.11
C GLN A 16 6.15 -10.40 -33.24
N MET A 17 5.73 -10.39 -31.96
CA MET A 17 6.05 -9.31 -31.02
C MET A 17 7.55 -9.22 -30.74
N SER A 18 8.23 -10.36 -30.63
CA SER A 18 9.68 -10.45 -30.44
C SER A 18 10.44 -9.91 -31.65
N ALA A 19 10.07 -10.35 -32.86
CA ALA A 19 10.65 -9.85 -34.10
C ALA A 19 10.43 -8.34 -34.27
N LEU A 20 9.23 -7.85 -33.96
CA LEU A 20 8.91 -6.42 -34.01
C LEU A 20 9.75 -5.62 -32.99
N SER A 21 9.94 -6.12 -31.77
CA SER A 21 10.80 -5.46 -30.78
C SER A 21 12.26 -5.40 -31.25
N ALA A 22 12.79 -6.49 -31.81
CA ALA A 22 14.16 -6.56 -32.30
C ALA A 22 14.42 -5.55 -33.42
N LEU A 23 13.45 -5.40 -34.35
CA LEU A 23 13.51 -4.38 -35.39
C LEU A 23 13.47 -2.96 -34.82
N GLN A 24 12.55 -2.67 -33.88
CA GLN A 24 12.45 -1.35 -33.24
C GLN A 24 13.74 -0.97 -32.47
N TYR A 25 14.41 -1.92 -31.81
CA TYR A 25 15.66 -1.66 -31.09
C TYR A 25 16.80 -1.18 -31.98
N THR A 26 16.81 -1.53 -33.27
CA THR A 26 17.81 -1.02 -34.23
C THR A 26 17.69 0.49 -34.45
N LEU A 27 16.52 1.09 -34.18
CA LEU A 27 16.26 2.52 -34.35
C LEU A 27 16.71 3.36 -33.15
N VAL A 28 16.96 2.73 -31.99
CA VAL A 28 17.34 3.43 -30.76
C VAL A 28 18.61 4.26 -30.91
N LYS A 29 19.56 3.82 -31.74
CA LYS A 29 20.80 4.59 -32.01
C LYS A 29 20.66 5.57 -33.19
N LYS A 30 19.63 5.43 -34.03
CA LYS A 30 19.42 6.24 -35.24
C LYS A 30 18.60 7.49 -34.98
N GLN A 31 17.55 7.38 -34.16
CA GLN A 31 16.92 8.55 -33.57
C GLN A 31 17.84 9.00 -32.42
N ALA A 32 18.01 10.31 -32.20
CA ALA A 32 18.49 10.82 -30.92
C ALA A 32 17.42 10.51 -29.87
N THR A 33 17.28 9.24 -29.48
CA THR A 33 16.31 8.81 -28.49
C THR A 33 16.67 9.51 -27.20
N LYS A 34 15.79 10.40 -26.75
CA LYS A 34 15.90 10.96 -25.41
C LYS A 34 15.96 9.81 -24.43
N VAL A 35 16.87 9.94 -23.48
CA VAL A 35 16.95 9.05 -22.31
C VAL A 35 15.58 8.98 -21.63
N PRO A 36 15.26 7.87 -20.94
CA PRO A 36 14.02 7.77 -20.17
C PRO A 36 13.80 9.01 -19.31
N VAL A 37 12.63 9.62 -19.45
CA VAL A 37 12.29 10.85 -18.73
C VAL A 37 11.90 10.56 -17.28
N THR A 38 12.21 11.50 -16.41
CA THR A 38 11.84 11.53 -15.01
C THR A 38 10.64 12.46 -14.82
N ALA A 39 10.14 12.58 -13.59
CA ALA A 39 9.13 13.58 -13.25
C ALA A 39 9.56 15.00 -13.66
N ASP A 40 10.86 15.31 -13.53
CA ASP A 40 11.39 16.65 -13.79
C ASP A 40 11.89 16.84 -15.23
N THR A 41 12.15 15.76 -15.97
CA THR A 41 12.75 15.82 -17.32
C THR A 41 11.75 15.58 -18.47
N GLY A 42 10.45 15.75 -18.19
CA GLY A 42 9.38 15.73 -19.20
C GLY A 42 8.44 14.52 -19.15
N GLY A 43 8.39 13.78 -18.04
CA GLY A 43 7.35 12.80 -17.80
C GLY A 43 5.98 13.47 -17.63
N THR A 44 4.99 13.05 -18.41
CA THR A 44 3.61 13.59 -18.34
C THR A 44 2.67 12.73 -17.50
N SER A 45 3.12 11.55 -17.07
CA SER A 45 2.36 10.67 -16.18
C SER A 45 2.38 11.24 -14.76
N ILE A 46 1.21 11.37 -14.14
CA ILE A 46 1.04 11.88 -12.76
C ILE A 46 0.92 10.68 -11.82
N GLY A 47 1.79 10.63 -10.80
CA GLY A 47 1.72 9.59 -9.76
C GLY A 47 0.51 9.76 -8.85
N ASN A 48 -0.03 8.64 -8.37
CA ASN A 48 -1.08 8.62 -7.34
C ASN A 48 -0.48 8.05 -6.03
N PRO A 49 -0.39 8.85 -4.96
CA PRO A 49 0.08 8.38 -3.64
C PRO A 49 -0.74 7.23 -3.05
N ASP A 50 -2.00 7.08 -3.46
CA ASP A 50 -2.90 6.01 -3.03
C ASP A 50 -2.93 4.81 -4.00
N ALA A 51 -2.06 4.76 -5.01
CA ALA A 51 -1.97 3.63 -5.94
C ALA A 51 -1.64 2.33 -5.20
N GLY A 52 -2.48 1.31 -5.36
CA GLY A 52 -2.30 0.01 -4.72
C GLY A 52 -2.83 -0.07 -3.28
N ARG A 53 -3.46 0.99 -2.75
CA ARG A 53 -4.18 0.89 -1.47
C ARG A 53 -5.51 0.17 -1.68
N PRO A 54 -5.81 -0.90 -0.92
CA PRO A 54 -7.14 -1.49 -0.94
C PRO A 54 -8.15 -0.48 -0.39
N MET A 55 -9.33 -0.36 -1.01
CA MET A 55 -10.44 0.48 -0.51
C MET A 55 -10.91 0.10 0.91
N GLU A 56 -10.43 -1.03 1.45
CA GLU A 56 -10.87 -1.63 2.72
C GLU A 56 -10.08 -1.21 3.96
N SER A 57 -9.11 -0.30 3.86
CA SER A 57 -8.58 0.36 5.05
C SER A 57 -9.21 1.74 5.21
N TYR A 58 -10.55 1.78 5.20
CA TYR A 58 -11.22 2.76 6.05
C TYR A 58 -10.66 2.46 7.45
N MET A 59 -9.94 3.43 8.03
CA MET A 59 -9.45 3.30 9.40
C MET A 59 -10.59 2.70 10.24
N PRO A 60 -10.32 1.71 11.13
CA PRO A 60 -11.37 1.17 11.96
C PRO A 60 -12.07 2.36 12.61
N VAL A 61 -13.33 2.60 12.23
CA VAL A 61 -14.11 3.67 12.83
C VAL A 61 -14.27 3.24 14.27
N THR A 62 -13.47 3.84 15.13
CA THR A 62 -13.66 3.74 16.55
C THR A 62 -15.05 4.28 16.82
N THR A 63 -15.91 3.46 17.41
CA THR A 63 -17.24 3.87 17.82
C THR A 63 -17.11 5.11 18.70
N GLU A 64 -18.02 6.08 18.52
CA GLU A 64 -18.01 7.29 19.33
C GLU A 64 -18.22 6.94 20.80
N ILE A 65 -17.37 7.47 21.67
CA ILE A 65 -17.43 7.21 23.11
C ILE A 65 -18.71 7.83 23.67
N THR A 66 -19.59 6.99 24.17
CA THR A 66 -20.88 7.40 24.74
C THR A 66 -20.70 8.06 26.11
N ILE A 67 -21.69 8.85 26.55
CA ILE A 67 -21.69 9.46 27.88
C ILE A 67 -21.66 8.37 28.98
N GLY A 68 -22.32 7.23 28.76
CA GLY A 68 -22.33 6.10 29.69
C GLY A 68 -20.93 5.54 29.96
N GLU A 69 -20.12 5.37 28.93
CA GLU A 69 -18.74 4.89 29.05
C GLU A 69 -17.84 5.89 29.79
N LYS A 70 -18.04 7.19 29.56
CA LYS A 70 -17.30 8.24 30.30
C LYS A 70 -17.62 8.23 31.80
N VAL A 71 -18.90 8.05 32.14
CA VAL A 71 -19.33 7.93 33.55
C VAL A 71 -18.76 6.67 34.19
N ALA A 72 -18.85 5.52 33.51
CA ALA A 72 -18.28 4.27 34.00
C ALA A 72 -16.76 4.37 34.23
N ALA A 73 -16.02 4.97 33.29
CA ALA A 73 -14.58 5.20 33.43
C ALA A 73 -14.24 6.09 34.63
N GLY A 74 -15.03 7.15 34.88
CA GLY A 74 -14.85 8.03 36.03
C GLY A 74 -15.08 7.34 37.38
N PHE A 75 -16.14 6.53 37.49
CA PHE A 75 -16.42 5.76 38.70
C PHE A 75 -15.31 4.75 39.01
N VAL A 76 -14.85 4.00 38.01
CA VAL A 76 -13.76 3.02 38.17
C VAL A 76 -12.48 3.72 38.63
N THR A 77 -12.11 4.83 37.98
CA THR A 77 -10.91 5.60 38.35
C THR A 77 -10.98 6.11 39.79
N THR A 78 -12.14 6.65 40.20
CA THR A 78 -12.35 7.19 41.54
C THR A 78 -12.35 6.10 42.61
N ALA A 79 -12.97 4.94 42.33
CA ALA A 79 -12.96 3.80 43.23
C ALA A 79 -11.54 3.27 43.47
N ILE A 80 -10.72 3.20 42.42
CA ILE A 80 -9.31 2.80 42.52
C ILE A 80 -8.50 3.86 43.30
N ALA A 81 -8.73 5.15 43.03
CA ALA A 81 -8.03 6.21 43.75
C ALA A 81 -8.34 6.16 45.26
N PHE A 82 -9.61 6.01 45.64
CA PHE A 82 -10.00 5.93 47.05
C PHE A 82 -9.55 4.63 47.72
N SER A 83 -9.50 3.50 47.01
CA SER A 83 -8.99 2.26 47.59
C SER A 83 -7.50 2.37 47.92
N VAL A 84 -6.71 3.00 47.05
CA VAL A 84 -5.27 3.24 47.28
C VAL A 84 -5.05 4.21 48.45
N LEU A 85 -5.81 5.32 48.49
CA LEU A 85 -5.71 6.29 49.59
C LEU A 85 -6.16 5.68 50.93
N GLY A 86 -7.25 4.92 50.91
CA GLY A 86 -7.78 4.22 52.09
C GLY A 86 -6.82 3.16 52.60
N ALA A 87 -6.23 2.35 51.72
CA ALA A 87 -5.21 1.37 52.09
C ALA A 87 -3.96 2.05 52.66
N SER A 88 -3.50 3.14 52.03
CA SER A 88 -2.34 3.90 52.52
C SER A 88 -2.60 4.50 53.90
N PHE A 89 -3.77 5.09 54.11
CA PHE A 89 -4.17 5.63 55.41
C PHE A 89 -4.29 4.55 56.48
N PHE A 90 -4.89 3.39 56.15
CA PHE A 90 -5.02 2.27 57.06
C PHE A 90 -3.65 1.72 57.50
N VAL A 91 -2.70 1.62 56.58
CA VAL A 91 -1.33 1.17 56.88
C VAL A 91 -0.55 2.19 57.71
N MET A 92 -0.76 3.50 57.50
CA MET A 92 -0.10 4.54 58.28
C MET A 92 -0.73 4.76 59.66
N LYS A 93 -1.99 4.33 59.85
CA LYS A 93 -2.72 4.47 61.11
C LYS A 93 -2.44 3.28 62.03
N GLU A 94 -1.22 3.21 62.55
CA GLU A 94 -0.97 2.59 63.87
C GLU A 94 -1.86 3.29 64.91
#